data_AF-A0A1B7T861-F1
#
_entry.id   AF-A0A1B7T861-F1
#
_cell.length_a   1.000
_cell.length_b   1.000
_cell.length_c   1.000
_cell.angle_alpha   90.00
_cell.angle_beta   90.00
_cell.angle_gamma   90.00
#
_symmetry.space_group_name_H-M   'P 1'
#
loop_
_entity.id
_entity.type
_entity.pdbx_description
1 polymer ?
#
loop_
_entity_poly.entity_id
_entity_poly.type
_entity_poly.pdbx_seq_one_letter_code
_entity_poly.pdbx_strand_id
1 'polypeptide(L)'
;MVRKSYNLLQLIGTGEFSEVFKCIDTSSTNSFGTVSAIKIIDKLKVNNKLRLIKRELEILAKLKHVCRNKNDHHLENVLQLQDYFMTSNHICIITEMCLDIDLYDLITDKKQP
;
A
#
# COMPACT_ATOMS: atom_id res chain seq x y z
N MET A 1 -0.88 -6.54 23.25
CA MET A 1 -1.28 -5.99 21.93
C MET A 1 -0.09 -5.22 21.40
N VAL A 2 0.57 -5.68 20.32
CA VAL A 2 1.73 -4.97 19.74
C VAL A 2 1.20 -3.74 19.00
N ARG A 3 1.69 -2.56 19.36
CA ARG A 3 1.32 -1.30 18.70
C ARG A 3 2.14 -1.20 17.42
N LYS A 4 1.47 -1.26 16.26
CA LYS A 4 2.14 -1.02 14.98
C LYS A 4 2.52 0.45 14.85
N SER A 5 3.71 0.70 14.30
CA SER A 5 4.27 2.04 14.12
C SER A 5 4.90 2.11 12.75
N TYR A 6 4.43 3.06 11.93
CA TYR A 6 4.92 3.27 10.58
C TYR A 6 5.58 4.65 10.52
N ASN A 7 6.88 4.69 10.24
CA ASN A 7 7.62 5.93 10.04
C ASN A 7 7.51 6.34 8.56
N LEU A 8 6.88 7.49 8.27
CA LEU A 8 6.77 8.00 6.90
C LEU A 8 8.10 8.60 6.46
N LEU A 9 8.56 8.23 5.26
CA LEU A 9 9.85 8.67 4.73
C LEU A 9 9.71 9.66 3.58
N GLN A 10 8.98 9.26 2.53
CA GLN A 10 8.94 10.00 1.27
C GLN A 10 7.54 9.89 0.65
N LEU A 11 7.00 10.99 0.15
CA LEU A 11 5.81 10.98 -0.70
C LEU A 11 6.19 10.41 -2.06
N ILE A 12 5.54 9.31 -2.46
CA ILE A 12 5.81 8.58 -3.71
C ILE A 12 4.62 8.61 -4.67
N GLY A 13 3.47 9.11 -4.24
CA GLY A 13 2.31 9.26 -5.12
C GLY A 13 1.20 10.09 -4.50
N THR A 14 0.43 10.76 -5.34
CA THR A 14 -0.76 11.52 -4.95
C THR A 14 -1.94 11.06 -5.80
N GLY A 15 -3.10 10.97 -5.16
CA GLY A 15 -4.38 10.72 -5.81
C GLY A 15 -5.41 11.73 -5.36
N GLU A 16 -6.61 11.68 -5.95
CA GLU A 16 -7.69 12.64 -5.70
C GLU A 16 -8.03 12.81 -4.19
N PHE A 17 -7.95 11.71 -3.43
CA PHE A 17 -8.35 11.67 -2.02
C PHE A 17 -7.29 11.06 -1.10
N SER A 18 -6.11 10.76 -1.64
CA SER A 18 -5.09 10.01 -0.91
C SER A 18 -3.69 10.42 -1.27
N GLU A 19 -2.79 10.26 -0.32
CA GLU A 19 -1.36 10.36 -0.52
C GLU A 19 -0.73 9.01 -0.24
N VAL A 20 0.31 8.66 -1.00
CA VAL A 20 1.04 7.41 -0.86
C VAL A 20 2.46 7.74 -0.44
N PHE A 21 2.89 7.18 0.68
CA PHE A 21 4.23 7.37 1.22
C PHE A 21 4.99 6.04 1.24
N LYS A 22 6.30 6.11 0.97
CA LYS A 22 7.25 5.10 1.42
C LYS A 22 7.39 5.21 2.93
N CYS A 23 7.32 4.08 3.63
CA CYS A 23 7.43 4.05 5.08
C CYS A 23 8.22 2.83 5.57
N ILE A 24 8.63 2.85 6.83
CA ILE A 24 9.22 1.71 7.53
C ILE A 24 8.28 1.29 8.65
N ASP A 25 7.84 0.03 8.64
CA ASP A 25 7.23 -0.61 9.81
C ASP A 25 8.32 -0.89 10.85
N THR A 26 8.30 -0.14 11.95
CA THR A 26 9.23 -0.28 13.07
C THR A 26 8.72 -1.21 14.17
N SER A 27 7.55 -1.83 13.98
CA SER A 27 6.96 -2.76 14.94
C SER A 27 7.45 -4.20 14.80
N SER A 28 8.15 -4.51 13.71
CA SER A 28 8.77 -5.82 13.51
C SER A 28 9.97 -5.98 14.45
N THR A 29 10.12 -7.17 15.03
CA THR A 29 11.25 -7.54 15.92
C THR A 29 12.59 -7.59 15.18
N ASN A 30 12.60 -7.46 13.86
CA ASN A 30 13.81 -7.37 13.06
C ASN A 30 14.39 -5.96 13.13
N SER A 31 15.66 -5.86 13.49
CA SER A 31 16.38 -4.59 13.75
C SER A 31 16.37 -3.57 12.60
N PHE A 32 15.98 -3.98 11.39
CA PHE A 32 16.00 -3.16 10.18
C PHE A 32 14.63 -2.65 9.73
N GLY A 33 13.53 -3.07 10.37
CA GLY A 33 12.16 -2.72 9.95
C GLY A 33 11.80 -3.30 8.56
N THR A 34 10.57 -3.07 8.11
CA THR A 34 10.12 -3.50 6.76
C THR A 34 9.69 -2.28 5.95
N VAL A 35 10.33 -2.07 4.80
CA VAL A 35 9.98 -0.98 3.88
C VAL A 35 8.66 -1.34 3.19
N SER A 36 7.70 -0.41 3.25
CA SER A 36 6.34 -0.61 2.76
C SER A 36 5.84 0.68 2.09
N ALA A 37 4.76 0.57 1.31
CA ALA A 37 4.00 1.73 0.86
C ALA A 37 2.74 1.89 1.71
N ILE A 38 2.44 3.10 2.16
CA ILE A 38 1.22 3.43 2.90
C ILE A 38 0.40 4.46 2.13
N LYS A 39 -0.80 4.04 1.71
CA LYS A 39 -1.83 4.93 1.13
C LYS A 39 -2.71 5.46 2.26
N ILE A 40 -2.65 6.76 2.48
CA ILE A 40 -3.39 7.48 3.51
C ILE A 40 -4.57 8.18 2.83
N ILE A 41 -5.78 7.79 3.19
CA ILE A 41 -7.03 8.31 2.64
C ILE A 41 -7.73 9.14 3.71
N ASP A 42 -8.06 10.39 3.40
CA ASP A 42 -8.82 11.28 4.28
C ASP A 42 -10.32 10.92 4.24
N LYS A 43 -10.88 10.53 5.39
CA LYS A 43 -12.29 10.15 5.51
C LYS A 43 -13.26 11.28 5.17
N LEU A 44 -12.87 12.54 5.38
CA LEU A 44 -13.71 13.69 5.02
C LEU A 44 -13.86 13.80 3.50
N LYS A 45 -12.82 13.46 2.76
CA LYS A 45 -12.81 13.52 1.28
C LYS A 45 -13.55 12.36 0.62
N VAL A 46 -13.79 11.26 1.35
CA VAL A 46 -14.41 10.03 0.80
C VAL A 46 -15.71 9.64 1.50
N ASN A 47 -16.36 10.54 2.24
CA ASN A 47 -17.54 10.23 3.06
C ASN A 47 -18.67 9.50 2.28
N ASN A 48 -18.91 9.88 1.04
CA ASN A 48 -19.88 9.28 0.12
C ASN A 48 -19.31 8.11 -0.72
N LYS A 49 -18.00 7.87 -0.62
CA LYS A 49 -17.24 6.86 -1.39
C LYS A 49 -16.66 5.75 -0.51
N LEU A 50 -16.97 5.69 0.80
CA LEU A 50 -16.46 4.66 1.73
C LEU A 50 -16.67 3.22 1.23
N ARG A 51 -17.79 2.97 0.52
CA ARG A 51 -18.07 1.65 -0.09
C ARG A 51 -16.99 1.23 -1.09
N LEU A 52 -16.43 2.18 -1.85
CA LEU A 52 -15.38 1.89 -2.83
C LEU A 52 -14.07 1.49 -2.13
N ILE A 53 -13.71 2.20 -1.05
CA ILE A 53 -12.52 1.88 -0.24
C ILE A 53 -12.67 0.51 0.42
N LYS A 54 -13.86 0.20 0.96
CA LYS A 54 -14.14 -1.12 1.53
C LYS A 54 -13.98 -2.23 0.48
N ARG A 55 -14.49 -2.00 -0.73
CA ARG A 55 -14.37 -2.97 -1.84
C ARG A 55 -12.91 -3.19 -2.24
N GLU A 56 -12.10 -2.13 -2.30
CA GLU A 56 -10.66 -2.21 -2.58
C GLU A 56 -9.96 -3.11 -1.54
N LEU A 57 -10.20 -2.86 -0.24
CA LEU A 57 -9.67 -3.68 0.85
C LEU A 57 -10.14 -5.15 0.78
N GLU A 58 -11.42 -5.40 0.50
CA GLU A 58 -11.96 -6.75 0.38
C GLU A 58 -11.32 -7.54 -0.77
N ILE A 59 -11.08 -6.89 -1.92
CA ILE A 59 -10.42 -7.52 -3.08
C ILE A 59 -8.96 -7.82 -2.75
N LEU A 60 -8.23 -6.84 -2.24
CA LEU A 60 -6.81 -6.98 -1.87
C LEU A 60 -6.61 -8.07 -0.80
N ALA A 61 -7.49 -8.15 0.20
CA ALA A 61 -7.45 -9.19 1.22
C ALA A 61 -7.68 -10.59 0.62
N LYS A 62 -8.64 -10.74 -0.31
CA LYS A 62 -8.88 -12.02 -0.99
C LYS A 62 -7.67 -12.46 -1.81
N LEU A 63 -7.06 -11.53 -2.56
CA LEU A 63 -5.89 -11.82 -3.40
C LEU A 63 -4.69 -12.30 -2.57
N LYS A 64 -4.44 -11.69 -1.41
CA LYS A 64 -3.39 -12.11 -0.46
C LYS A 64 -3.46 -13.59 -0.08
N HIS A 65 -4.67 -14.15 0.07
CA HIS A 65 -4.86 -15.54 0.47
C HIS A 65 -4.59 -16.52 -0.67
N VAL A 66 -4.85 -16.13 -1.91
CA VAL A 66 -4.62 -16.97 -3.09
C VAL A 66 -3.12 -17.16 -3.34
N CYS A 67 -2.31 -16.12 -3.15
CA CYS A 67 -0.85 -16.14 -3.31
C CYS A 67 -0.09 -17.07 -2.34
N ARG A 68 -0.74 -17.65 -1.32
CA ARG A 68 -0.09 -18.54 -0.34
C ARG A 68 -0.02 -20.00 -0.77
N ASN A 69 -0.75 -20.38 -1.81
CA ASN A 69 -0.58 -21.70 -2.42
C ASN A 69 0.70 -21.68 -3.28
N LYS A 70 1.76 -22.36 -2.80
CA LYS A 70 3.07 -22.42 -3.46
C LYS A 70 3.07 -22.94 -4.91
N ASN A 71 1.96 -23.51 -5.36
CA ASN A 71 1.80 -24.04 -6.71
C ASN A 71 0.98 -23.11 -7.62
N ASP A 72 0.50 -21.97 -7.10
CA ASP A 72 -0.35 -21.01 -7.81
C ASP A 72 0.41 -19.69 -8.00
N HIS A 73 1.29 -19.68 -8.99
CA HIS A 73 2.18 -18.56 -9.32
C HIS A 73 1.47 -17.41 -10.07
N HIS A 74 0.16 -17.51 -10.31
CA HIS A 74 -0.51 -16.56 -11.20
C HIS A 74 -0.65 -15.14 -10.65
N LEU A 75 -0.41 -14.93 -9.35
CA LEU A 75 -0.66 -13.66 -8.67
C LEU A 75 0.58 -13.01 -8.04
N GLU A 76 1.78 -13.54 -8.29
CA GLU A 76 3.04 -12.92 -7.83
C GLU A 76 3.28 -11.53 -8.42
N ASN A 77 2.64 -11.23 -9.56
CA ASN A 77 2.72 -9.94 -10.25
C ASN A 77 1.59 -8.96 -9.84
N VAL A 78 0.86 -9.26 -8.77
CA VAL A 78 -0.20 -8.39 -8.25
C VAL A 78 0.27 -7.75 -6.94
N LEU A 79 -0.03 -6.47 -6.76
CA LEU A 79 0.34 -5.73 -5.55
C LEU A 79 -0.23 -6.38 -4.28
N GLN A 80 0.63 -6.75 -3.34
CA GLN A 80 0.27 -7.47 -2.13
C GLN A 80 -0.10 -6.54 -0.97
N LEU A 81 -1.24 -6.82 -0.34
CA LEU A 81 -1.67 -6.18 0.89
C LEU A 81 -0.92 -6.74 2.10
N GLN A 82 -0.21 -5.89 2.83
CA GLN A 82 0.47 -6.26 4.06
C GLN A 82 -0.45 -6.06 5.27
N ASP A 83 -1.09 -4.89 5.37
CA ASP A 83 -1.91 -4.50 6.51
C ASP A 83 -2.90 -3.38 6.16
N TYR A 84 -3.85 -3.10 7.05
CA TYR A 84 -4.67 -1.89 6.99
C TYR A 84 -5.12 -1.47 8.39
N PHE A 85 -5.33 -0.17 8.59
CA PHE A 85 -5.89 0.35 9.83
C PHE A 85 -6.65 1.65 9.60
N MET A 86 -7.42 2.06 10.60
CA MET A 86 -8.17 3.30 10.58
C MET A 86 -7.85 4.13 11.81
N THR A 87 -7.65 5.42 11.61
CA THR A 87 -7.66 6.41 12.70
C THR A 87 -9.03 7.08 12.76
N SER A 88 -9.20 8.08 13.63
CA SER A 88 -10.42 8.91 13.60
C SER A 88 -10.65 9.54 12.23
N ASN A 89 -9.57 9.99 11.58
CA ASN A 89 -9.64 10.86 10.40
C ASN A 89 -9.21 10.16 9.11
N HIS A 90 -8.45 9.08 9.19
CA HIS A 90 -7.83 8.44 8.02
C HIS A 90 -8.13 6.95 7.93
N ILE A 91 -8.10 6.45 6.70
CA ILE A 91 -8.00 5.03 6.37
C ILE A 91 -6.61 4.82 5.78
N CYS A 92 -5.84 3.89 6.33
CA CYS A 92 -4.48 3.59 5.91
C CYS A 92 -4.42 2.18 5.35
N ILE A 93 -3.94 2.05 4.11
CA ILE A 93 -3.75 0.76 3.43
C ILE A 93 -2.24 0.58 3.22
N ILE A 94 -1.71 -0.57 3.66
CA ILE A 94 -0.28 -0.86 3.65
C ILE A 94 -0.05 -1.99 2.67
N THR A 95 0.78 -1.73 1.66
CA THR A 95 1.17 -2.70 0.64
C THR A 95 2.67 -2.91 0.67
N GLU A 96 3.11 -3.94 -0.04
CA GLU A 96 4.53 -4.02 -0.39
C GLU A 96 5.00 -2.75 -1.11
N MET A 97 6.30 -2.52 -1.01
CA MET A 97 6.97 -1.42 -1.70
C MET A 97 7.47 -1.91 -3.06
N CYS A 98 6.91 -1.37 -4.14
CA CYS A 98 7.46 -1.54 -5.49
C CYS A 98 8.64 -0.57 -5.72
N LEU A 99 9.08 -0.41 -6.96
CA LEU A 99 10.01 0.65 -7.32
C LEU A 99 9.41 2.03 -6.98
N ASP A 100 10.27 3.01 -6.67
CA ASP A 100 9.89 4.40 -6.43
C ASP A 100 9.46 5.15 -7.74
N ILE A 101 9.14 4.40 -8.81
CA ILE A 101 8.73 4.90 -10.12
C ILE A 101 7.64 3.98 -10.70
N ASP A 102 6.63 4.55 -11.35
CA ASP A 102 5.60 3.75 -12.02
C ASP A 102 6.06 3.26 -13.41
N LEU A 103 5.31 2.32 -13.97
CA LEU A 103 5.66 1.71 -15.26
C LEU A 103 5.58 2.70 -16.43
N TYR A 104 4.68 3.68 -16.37
CA TYR A 104 4.52 4.67 -17.42
C TYR A 104 5.74 5.58 -17.49
N ASP A 105 6.14 6.12 -16.33
CA ASP A 105 7.33 6.95 -16.22
C ASP A 105 8.59 6.17 -16.60
N LEU A 106 8.72 4.93 -16.13
CA LEU A 106 9.85 4.06 -16.48
C LEU A 106 9.97 3.80 -17.99
N ILE A 107 8.86 3.64 -18.70
CA ILE A 107 8.86 3.41 -20.16
C ILE A 107 9.15 4.71 -20.91
N THR A 108 8.64 5.84 -20.43
CA THR A 108 8.82 7.14 -21.11
C THR A 108 10.21 7.73 -20.89
N ASP A 109 10.83 7.52 -19.72
CA ASP A 109 12.18 7.98 -19.41
C ASP A 109 13.24 7.29 -20.29
N LYS A 110 13.02 6.02 -20.65
CA LYS A 110 13.86 5.27 -21.61
C LYS A 110 13.78 5.76 -23.07
N LYS A 111 13.00 6.82 -23.36
CA LYS A 111 12.93 7.43 -24.71
C LYS A 111 13.94 8.57 -24.92
N GLN A 112 14.92 8.77 -24.03
CA GLN A 112 16.05 9.65 -24.34
C GLN A 112 17.15 8.86 -25.08
N PRO A 113 17.60 9.30 -26.28
CA PRO A 113 18.61 8.64 -27.10
C PRO A 113 20.02 8.65 -26.48
#